data_AF-A0A9P7YFT1-F1
#
_entry.id   AF-A0A9P7YFT1-F1
#
_cell.length_a   1.000
_cell.length_b   1.000
_cell.length_c   1.000
_cell.angle_alpha   90.00
_cell.angle_beta   90.00
_cell.angle_gamma   90.00
#
_symmetry.space_group_name_H-M   'P 1'
#
loop_
_entity.id
_entity.type
_entity.pdbx_description
1 polymer ?
#
loop_
_entity_poly.entity_id
_entity_poly.type
_entity_poly.pdbx_seq_one_letter_code
_entity_poly.pdbx_strand_id
1 'polypeptide(L)'
;PTARSTLTTQHDHQMAARQTRIEALTREERIKQEEWARTQLTMNANKCPLGFDWARRDELKGYRCQPGGMDGTHLITDELLAEGRARFFAI
;
A
#
# COMPACT_ATOMS: atom_id res chain seq x y z
N PRO A 1 -22.93 -2.25 -5.07
CA PRO A 1 -21.66 -2.69 -5.73
C PRO A 1 -20.67 -3.18 -4.67
N THR A 2 -20.38 -4.49 -4.64
CA THR A 2 -19.29 -5.04 -3.83
C THR A 2 -17.98 -4.56 -4.43
N ALA A 3 -17.21 -3.77 -3.66
CA ALA A 3 -15.87 -3.37 -4.08
C ALA A 3 -15.04 -4.64 -4.34
N ARG A 4 -14.53 -4.83 -5.56
CA ARG A 4 -13.65 -5.95 -5.87
C ARG A 4 -12.33 -5.75 -5.12
N SER A 5 -11.95 -6.76 -4.34
CA SER A 5 -10.66 -6.83 -3.65
C SER A 5 -9.51 -6.78 -4.67
N THR A 6 -8.40 -6.13 -4.30
CA THR A 6 -7.14 -6.18 -5.08
C THR A 6 -6.34 -7.45 -4.80
N LEU A 7 -6.65 -8.17 -3.73
CA LEU A 7 -6.09 -9.48 -3.41
C LEU A 7 -6.81 -10.54 -4.23
N THR A 8 -6.12 -11.09 -5.23
CA THR A 8 -6.71 -12.01 -6.21
C THR A 8 -6.06 -13.39 -6.21
N THR A 9 -4.90 -13.52 -5.58
CA THR A 9 -4.13 -14.77 -5.52
C THR A 9 -3.89 -15.19 -4.06
N GLN A 10 -3.56 -16.47 -3.84
CA GLN A 10 -3.12 -16.93 -2.52
C GLN A 10 -1.87 -16.17 -2.04
N HIS A 11 -0.97 -15.82 -2.97
CA HIS A 11 0.20 -15.00 -2.67
C HIS A 11 -0.21 -13.62 -2.13
N ASP A 12 -1.18 -12.96 -2.76
CA ASP A 12 -1.67 -11.66 -2.26
C ASP A 12 -2.20 -11.75 -0.84
N HIS A 13 -2.95 -12.81 -0.51
CA HIS A 13 -3.45 -13.01 0.85
C HIS A 13 -2.32 -13.22 1.87
N GLN A 14 -1.26 -13.93 1.50
CA GLN A 14 -0.08 -14.10 2.36
C GLN A 14 0.65 -12.77 2.58
N MET A 15 0.85 -12.02 1.50
CA MET A 15 1.54 -10.72 1.55
C MET A 15 0.71 -9.68 2.31
N ALA A 16 -0.60 -9.65 2.11
CA ALA A 16 -1.52 -8.81 2.85
C ALA A 16 -1.49 -9.10 4.35
N ALA A 17 -1.56 -10.37 4.76
CA ALA A 17 -1.45 -10.74 6.16
C ALA A 17 -0.12 -10.27 6.77
N ARG A 18 0.96 -10.32 5.99
CA ARG A 18 2.30 -9.90 6.42
C ARG A 18 2.49 -8.38 6.47
N GLN A 19 1.77 -7.62 5.64
CA GLN A 19 1.89 -6.15 5.54
C GLN A 19 1.72 -5.46 6.90
N THR A 20 0.77 -5.92 7.72
CA THR A 20 0.50 -5.38 9.06
C THR A 20 1.66 -5.54 10.06
N ARG A 21 2.69 -6.32 9.70
CA ARG A 21 3.87 -6.61 10.52
C ARG A 21 5.18 -6.30 9.78
N ILE A 22 5.12 -5.43 8.76
CA ILE A 22 6.27 -5.12 7.89
C ILE A 22 7.52 -4.64 8.67
N GLU A 23 7.33 -3.96 9.80
CA GLU A 23 8.42 -3.48 10.68
C GLU A 23 9.21 -4.62 11.35
N ALA A 24 8.60 -5.79 11.53
CA ALA A 24 9.24 -6.94 12.15
C ALA A 24 9.95 -7.86 11.13
N LEU A 25 9.88 -7.53 9.83
CA LEU A 25 10.47 -8.33 8.78
C LEU A 25 11.98 -8.15 8.69
N THR A 26 12.67 -9.21 8.29
CA THR A 26 14.07 -9.08 7.88
C THR A 26 14.19 -8.18 6.66
N ARG A 27 15.39 -7.66 6.40
CA ARG A 27 15.66 -6.80 5.24
C ARG A 27 15.22 -7.44 3.92
N GLU A 28 15.49 -8.72 3.72
CA GLU A 28 15.13 -9.45 2.49
C GLU A 28 13.61 -9.63 2.34
N GLU A 29 12.93 -9.96 3.44
CA GLU A 29 11.48 -10.09 3.44
C GLU A 29 10.79 -8.76 3.19
N ARG A 30 11.32 -7.68 3.79
CA ARG A 30 10.82 -6.33 3.58
C ARG A 30 10.95 -5.90 2.13
N ILE A 31 12.07 -6.19 1.45
CA ILE A 31 12.22 -5.91 0.01
C ILE A 31 11.10 -6.57 -0.80
N LYS A 32 10.85 -7.87 -0.59
CA LYS A 32 9.77 -8.60 -1.26
C LYS A 32 8.39 -8.03 -0.92
N GLN A 33 8.21 -7.58 0.33
CA GLN A 33 6.97 -6.95 0.78
C GLN A 33 6.72 -5.62 0.06
N GLU A 34 7.73 -4.76 -0.03
CA GLU A 34 7.64 -3.47 -0.72
C GLU A 34 7.42 -3.64 -2.22
N GLU A 35 8.02 -4.65 -2.85
CA GLU A 35 7.77 -4.99 -4.26
C GLU A 35 6.29 -5.32 -4.49
N TRP A 36 5.72 -6.23 -3.68
CA TRP A 36 4.31 -6.54 -3.74
C TRP A 36 3.42 -5.33 -3.44
N ALA A 37 3.73 -4.54 -2.41
CA ALA A 37 2.97 -3.35 -2.06
C ALA A 37 2.91 -2.36 -3.24
N ARG A 38 4.03 -2.15 -3.95
CA ARG A 38 4.07 -1.33 -5.16
C ARG A 38 3.18 -1.89 -6.28
N THR A 39 3.11 -3.21 -6.46
CA THR A 39 2.18 -3.80 -7.44
C THR A 39 0.71 -3.51 -7.07
N GLN A 40 0.37 -3.57 -5.78
CA GLN A 40 -0.98 -3.27 -5.31
C GLN A 40 -1.32 -1.77 -5.45
N LEU A 41 -0.38 -0.88 -5.13
CA LEU A 41 -0.54 0.57 -5.18
C LEU A 41 -0.60 1.14 -6.61
N THR A 42 -0.05 0.42 -7.58
CA THR A 42 -0.12 0.77 -9.02
C THR A 42 -1.39 0.27 -9.70
N MET A 43 -2.16 -0.62 -9.06
CA MET A 43 -3.48 -0.99 -9.57
C MET A 43 -4.39 0.24 -9.62
N ASN A 44 -5.20 0.37 -10.69
CA ASN A 44 -6.04 1.54 -10.91
C ASN A 44 -6.96 1.88 -9.72
N ALA A 45 -7.37 0.88 -8.94
CA ALA A 45 -8.20 1.09 -7.76
C ALA A 45 -7.46 1.82 -6.62
N ASN A 46 -6.13 1.68 -6.53
CA ASN A 46 -5.30 2.27 -5.48
C ASN A 46 -4.46 3.46 -5.96
N LYS A 47 -4.57 3.86 -7.23
CA LYS A 47 -3.83 5.02 -7.73
C LYS A 47 -4.31 6.29 -7.01
N CYS A 48 -3.36 7.14 -6.66
CA CYS A 48 -3.67 8.48 -6.19
C CYS A 48 -4.56 9.19 -7.22
N PRO A 49 -5.71 9.78 -6.84
CA PRO A 49 -6.59 10.47 -7.79
C PRO A 49 -5.92 11.62 -8.54
N LEU A 50 -4.84 12.17 -7.95
CA LEU A 50 -4.04 13.23 -8.53
C LEU A 50 -2.89 12.71 -9.41
N GLY A 51 -2.79 11.40 -9.60
CA GLY A 51 -1.78 10.77 -10.47
C GLY A 51 -0.38 10.67 -9.86
N PHE A 52 -0.22 10.95 -8.57
CA PHE A 52 1.08 10.87 -7.89
C PHE A 52 1.46 9.46 -7.47
N ASP A 53 2.76 9.19 -7.44
CA ASP A 53 3.33 7.96 -6.92
C ASP A 53 3.18 7.86 -5.40
N TRP A 54 3.22 6.63 -4.90
CA TRP A 54 3.17 6.31 -3.49
C TRP A 54 4.58 6.07 -2.95
N ALA A 55 4.91 6.63 -1.79
CA ALA A 55 6.16 6.36 -1.09
C ALA A 55 5.91 5.91 0.34
N ARG A 56 6.72 4.95 0.77
CA ARG A 56 6.70 4.44 2.15
C ARG A 56 6.98 5.56 3.15
N ARG A 57 6.20 5.60 4.23
CA ARG A 57 6.35 6.45 5.41
C ARG A 57 6.22 5.54 6.62
N ASP A 58 7.35 5.13 7.18
CA ASP A 58 7.38 4.20 8.33
C ASP A 58 6.73 4.83 9.56
N GLU A 59 6.93 6.13 9.76
CA GLU A 59 6.31 6.92 10.82
C GLU A 59 4.77 7.01 10.73
N LEU A 60 4.21 6.81 9.54
CA LEU A 60 2.76 6.77 9.29
C LEU A 60 2.23 5.34 9.10
N LYS A 61 3.09 4.32 9.20
CA LYS A 61 2.75 2.91 8.97
C LYS A 61 2.01 2.71 7.64
N GLY A 62 2.59 3.21 6.56
CA GLY A 62 1.93 3.13 5.26
C GLY A 62 2.64 3.86 4.13
N TYR A 63 1.86 4.30 3.17
CA TYR A 63 2.30 4.93 1.93
C TYR A 63 1.59 6.26 1.72
N ARG A 64 2.36 7.31 1.54
CA ARG A 64 1.88 8.66 1.28
C ARG A 64 2.17 9.05 -0.16
N CYS A 65 1.23 9.72 -0.82
CA CYS A 65 1.44 10.16 -2.20
C CYS A 65 2.52 11.25 -2.27
N GLN A 66 3.27 11.33 -3.38
CA GLN A 66 4.40 12.24 -3.53
C GLN A 66 4.31 13.21 -4.72
N PRO A 67 3.60 14.36 -4.58
CA PRO A 67 3.69 15.45 -5.56
C PRO A 67 5.09 16.05 -5.60
N GLY A 68 5.83 15.86 -6.71
CA GLY A 68 7.15 16.48 -6.90
C GLY A 68 8.18 16.11 -5.83
N GLY A 69 8.07 14.91 -5.25
CA GLY A 69 8.97 14.41 -4.19
C GLY A 69 8.63 14.89 -2.77
N MET A 70 7.63 15.76 -2.60
CA MET A 70 7.14 16.19 -1.30
C MET A 70 6.03 15.26 -0.79
N ASP A 71 5.70 15.35 0.48
CA ASP A 71 4.56 14.66 1.07
C ASP A 71 3.23 15.25 0.58
N GLY A 72 2.38 14.42 -0.02
CA GLY A 72 1.05 14.80 -0.49
C GLY A 72 -0.05 14.58 0.56
N THR A 73 -1.30 14.68 0.16
CA THR A 73 -2.44 14.61 1.09
C THR A 73 -3.09 13.24 1.20
N HIS A 74 -2.70 12.25 0.38
CA HIS A 74 -3.31 10.91 0.44
C HIS A 74 -2.40 9.92 1.16
N LEU A 75 -2.99 9.11 2.04
CA LEU A 75 -2.32 8.07 2.83
C LEU A 75 -3.05 6.73 2.72
N ILE A 76 -2.33 5.67 2.36
CA ILE A 76 -2.77 4.28 2.48
C ILE A 76 -1.97 3.65 3.61
N THR A 77 -2.63 3.29 4.72
CA THR A 77 -1.96 2.59 5.82
C THR A 77 -1.71 1.13 5.48
N ASP A 78 -0.83 0.49 6.22
CA ASP A 78 -0.54 -0.95 6.11
C ASP A 78 -1.78 -1.81 6.32
N GLU A 79 -2.67 -1.41 7.24
CA GLU A 79 -3.94 -2.08 7.45
C GLU A 79 -4.86 -1.92 6.24
N LEU A 80 -4.95 -0.72 5.66
CA LEU A 80 -5.77 -0.49 4.47
C LEU A 80 -5.28 -1.30 3.28
N LEU A 81 -3.97 -1.35 3.07
CA LEU A 81 -3.37 -2.14 2.00
C LEU A 81 -3.59 -3.65 2.24
N ALA A 82 -3.46 -4.11 3.49
CA ALA A 82 -3.72 -5.49 3.88
C ALA A 82 -5.18 -5.92 3.71
N GLU A 83 -6.14 -5.00 3.84
CA GLU A 83 -7.54 -5.32 3.59
C GLU A 83 -7.84 -5.59 2.11
N GLY A 84 -6.94 -5.21 1.20
CA GLY A 84 -7.17 -5.36 -0.24
C GLY A 84 -8.24 -4.44 -0.80
N ARG A 85 -8.59 -3.38 -0.07
CA ARG A 85 -9.66 -2.47 -0.44
C ARG A 85 -9.07 -1.16 -0.94
N ALA A 86 -9.60 -0.72 -2.07
CA ALA A 86 -9.24 0.52 -2.72
C ALA A 86 -9.75 1.75 -1.98
N ARG A 87 -9.01 2.17 -0.96
CA ARG A 87 -9.31 3.36 -0.15
C ARG A 87 -8.04 3.95 0.47
N PHE A 88 -8.06 5.25 0.69
CA PHE A 88 -7.00 6.04 1.33
C PHE A 88 -7.63 7.13 2.19
N PHE A 89 -6.88 7.64 3.16
CA PHE A 89 -7.23 8.84 3.90
C PHE A 89 -6.77 10.08 3.16
N ALA A 90 -7.55 11.16 3.23
CA ALA A 90 -7.10 12.51 2.90
C ALA A 90 -6.69 13.19 4.22
N ILE A 91 -5.43 13.62 4.31
CA ILE A 91 -4.77 14.20 5.49
C ILE A 91 -4.14 15.54 5.18
#